data_AF-A0A7W0RVK2-F1
#
_entry.id   AF-A0A7W0RVK2-F1
#
_cell.length_a   1.000
_cell.length_b   1.000
_cell.length_c   1.000
_cell.angle_alpha   90.00
_cell.angle_beta   90.00
_cell.angle_gamma   90.00
#
_symmetry.space_group_name_H-M   'P 1'
#
loop_
_entity.id
_entity.type
_entity.pdbx_description
1 polymer ?
#
loop_
_entity_poly.entity_id
_entity_poly.type
_entity_poly.pdbx_seq_one_letter_code
_entity_poly.pdbx_strand_id
1 'polypeptide(L)' 'MLVGGGIRLIPAHFLLFEKLINVIHEHAAQARIAFNTNPADTAEAVRR' A
#
# COMPACT_ATOMS: atom_id res chain seq x y z
N MET A 1 7.47 1.80 -0.19
CA MET A 1 6.68 0.78 -0.89
C MET A 1 5.32 1.36 -1.25
N LEU A 2 4.94 1.32 -2.52
CA LEU A 2 3.61 1.74 -2.94
C LEU A 2 2.63 0.56 -2.83
N VAL A 3 1.52 0.74 -2.12
CA VAL A 3 0.40 -0.20 -2.13
C VAL A 3 -0.72 0.44 -2.93
N GLY A 4 -1.08 -0.12 -4.09
CA GLY A 4 -1.98 0.48 -5.08
C GLY A 4 -3.49 0.39 -4.74
N GLY A 5 -4.29 1.21 -5.43
CA GLY A 5 -5.74 1.31 -5.24
C GLY A 5 -6.50 0.02 -5.47
N GLY A 6 -6.04 -0.82 -6.41
CA GLY A 6 -6.69 -2.08 -6.78
C GLY A 6 -6.80 -3.10 -5.64
N ILE A 7 -5.95 -3.04 -4.62
CA ILE A 7 -6.01 -3.94 -3.46
C ILE A 7 -6.70 -3.29 -2.27
N ARG A 8 -6.55 -1.98 -2.08
CA ARG A 8 -7.00 -1.28 -0.86
C ARG A 8 -8.37 -0.61 -0.97
N LEU A 9 -8.90 -0.36 -2.19
CA LEU A 9 -10.17 0.33 -2.40
C LEU A 9 -11.35 -0.61 -2.71
N ILE A 10 -11.07 -1.87 -3.01
CA ILE A 10 -12.11 -2.87 -3.31
C ILE A 10 -12.45 -3.57 -2.00
N PRO A 11 -13.70 -3.48 -1.47
CA PRO A 11 -14.05 -4.08 -0.19
C PRO A 11 -13.82 -5.60 -0.13
N ALA A 12 -14.00 -6.30 -1.25
CA ALA A 12 -13.72 -7.74 -1.35
C ALA A 12 -12.24 -8.09 -1.12
N HIS A 13 -11.33 -7.12 -1.26
CA HIS A 13 -9.89 -7.29 -1.05
C HIS A 13 -9.45 -6.91 0.37
N PHE A 14 -10.36 -6.58 1.30
CA PHE A 14 -10.01 -6.12 2.64
C PHE A 14 -9.07 -7.10 3.39
N LEU A 15 -9.39 -8.40 3.40
CA LEU A 15 -8.54 -9.40 4.05
C LEU A 15 -7.19 -9.59 3.34
N LEU A 16 -7.15 -9.37 2.02
CA LEU A 16 -5.89 -9.40 1.27
C LEU A 16 -5.02 -8.19 1.60
N PHE A 17 -5.64 -7.01 1.72
CA PHE A 17 -4.97 -5.79 2.15
C PHE A 17 -4.38 -5.95 3.55
N GLU A 18 -5.14 -6.49 4.51
CA GLU A 18 -4.66 -6.76 5.87
C GLU A 18 -3.44 -7.69 5.87
N LYS A 19 -3.52 -8.82 5.16
CA LYS A 19 -2.40 -9.77 5.03
C LYS A 19 -1.16 -9.10 4.42
N LEU A 20 -1.34 -8.29 3.39
CA LEU A 20 -0.25 -7.56 2.75
C LEU A 20 0.45 -6.63 3.74
N ILE A 21 -0.30 -5.85 4.53
CA ILE A 21 0.27 -4.94 5.52
C ILE A 21 1.04 -5.71 6.61
N ASN A 22 0.49 -6.83 7.09
CA ASN A 22 1.17 -7.65 8.10
C ASN A 22 2.48 -8.26 7.58
N VAL A 23 2.50 -8.76 6.34
CA VAL A 23 3.72 -9.28 5.70
C VAL A 23 4.78 -8.19 5.53
N ILE A 24 4.37 -6.98 5.13
CA ILE A 24 5.29 -5.84 5.04
C ILE A 24 5.85 -5.50 6.41
N HIS A 25 5.00 -5.48 7.44
CA HIS A 25 5.43 -5.19 8.81
C HIS A 25 6.42 -6.24 9.34
N GLU A 26 6.19 -7.52 9.07
CA GLU A 26 7.04 -8.62 9.51
C GLU A 26 8.42 -8.62 8.84
N HIS A 27 8.48 -8.39 7.53
CA HIS A 27 9.72 -8.55 6.77
C HIS A 27 10.42 -7.23 6.40
N ALA A 28 9.72 -6.10 6.50
CA ALA A 28 10.21 -4.80 6.06
C ALA A 28 9.62 -3.66 6.92
N ALA A 29 9.66 -3.80 8.24
CA ALA A 29 9.15 -2.79 9.18
C ALA A 29 9.71 -1.37 8.94
N GLN A 30 10.93 -1.26 8.41
CA GLN A 30 11.57 0.01 8.04
C GLN A 30 11.03 0.64 6.75
N ALA A 31 10.30 -0.10 5.93
CA ALA A 31 9.77 0.39 4.68
C ALA A 31 8.61 1.36 4.94
N ARG A 32 8.73 2.59 4.42
CA ARG A 32 7.60 3.52 4.38
C ARG A 32 6.53 2.99 3.44
N ILE A 33 5.30 2.89 3.91
CA ILE A 33 4.14 2.47 3.11
C ILE A 33 3.47 3.72 2.55
N ALA A 34 3.31 3.77 1.23
CA ALA A 34 2.73 4.89 0.51
C ALA A 34 1.46 4.47 -0.23
N PHE A 35 0.49 5.38 -0.28
CA PHE A 35 -0.76 5.24 -1.01
C PHE A 35 -0.93 6.41 -1.98
N ASN A 36 -1.00 6.11 -3.28
CA ASN A 36 -1.27 7.08 -4.34
C ASN A 36 -2.78 7.31 -4.47
N THR A 37 -3.27 8.52 -4.69
CA THR A 37 -4.72 8.75 -4.91
C THR A 37 -5.12 8.49 -6.37
N ASN A 38 -4.18 8.64 -7.30
CA ASN A 38 -4.36 8.39 -8.72
C ASN A 38 -3.04 7.92 -9.35
N PRO A 39 -2.99 7.47 -10.63
CA PRO A 39 -1.73 7.00 -11.21
C PRO A 39 -0.62 8.07 -11.28
N ALA A 40 -0.98 9.35 -11.42
CA ALA A 40 -0.04 10.45 -11.62
C ALA A 40 0.67 10.90 -10.33
N ASP A 41 0.08 10.69 -9.14
CA ASP A 41 0.69 11.09 -7.87
C ASP A 41 1.61 10.03 -7.24
N THR A 42 1.89 8.93 -7.95
CA THR A 42 2.74 7.83 -7.48
C THR A 42 4.10 8.31 -6.97
N ALA A 43 4.75 9.19 -7.73
CA ALA A 43 6.09 9.67 -7.38
C ALA A 43 6.07 10.53 -6.10
N GLU A 44 5.00 11.30 -5.91
CA GLU A 44 4.81 12.11 -4.71
C GLU A 44 4.49 11.22 -3.50
N ALA A 45 3.59 10.26 -3.67
CA ALA A 45 3.17 9.34 -2.60
C ALA A 45 4.36 8.57 -2.00
N VAL A 46 5.31 8.11 -2.83
CA VAL A 46 6.49 7.37 -2.36
C VAL A 46 7.49 8.25 -1.61
N ARG A 47 7.47 9.57 -1.80
CA ARG A 47 8.39 10.51 -1.15
C ARG A 47 7.91 11.04 0.21
N ARG A 48 6.64 10.82 0.58
CA ARG A 48 6.09 11.17 1.90
C ARG A 48 6.62 10.16 2.94
#